data_AF-A0A352KEG6-F1
#
_entry.id   AF-A0A352KEG6-F1
#
_cell.length_a   1.000
_cell.length_b   1.000
_cell.length_c   1.000
_cell.angle_alpha   90.00
_cell.angle_beta   90.00
_cell.angle_gamma   90.00
#
_symmetry.space_group_name_H-M   'P 1'
#
loop_
_entity.id
_entity.type
_entity.pdbx_description
1 polymer ?
#
loop_
_entity_poly.entity_id
_entity_poly.type
_entity_poly.pdbx_seq_one_letter_code
_entity_poly.pdbx_strand_id
1 'polypeptide(L)' 'IHTDFEKGFIRAETISYADYVACNGEAGAKEAGKMRLEGKEYIVQDGDVMHFRFAN' A
#
# COMPACT_ATOMS: atom_id res chain seq x y z
N ILE A 1 11.47 7.39 -3.55
CA ILE A 1 10.20 8.07 -3.21
C ILE A 1 10.50 9.34 -2.41
N HIS A 2 10.96 9.26 -1.16
CA HIS A 2 11.52 10.41 -0.42
C HIS A 2 12.31 9.92 0.80
N THR A 3 13.35 10.63 1.26
CA THR A 3 14.14 10.27 2.46
C THR A 3 13.35 10.45 3.76
N ASP A 4 12.49 11.47 3.79
CA ASP A 4 11.77 11.87 5.02
C ASP A 4 10.73 10.84 5.50
N PHE A 5 10.44 9.82 4.68
CA PHE A 5 9.53 8.74 5.05
C PHE A 5 10.02 7.94 6.27
N GLU A 6 11.33 7.82 6.49
CA GLU A 6 11.85 7.10 7.66
C GLU A 6 11.29 7.65 8.99
N LYS A 7 11.15 8.98 9.07
CA LYS A 7 10.64 9.67 10.26
C LYS A 7 9.12 9.91 10.16
N GLY A 8 8.64 10.31 8.99
CA GLY A 8 7.25 10.70 8.75
C GLY A 8 6.28 9.56 8.42
N PHE A 9 6.74 8.31 8.31
CA PHE A 9 5.86 7.19 7.94
C PHE A 9 4.76 6.98 8.96
N ILE A 10 3.52 6.95 8.45
CA ILE A 10 2.32 6.61 9.21
C ILE A 10 1.94 5.16 8.92
N ARG A 11 1.72 4.84 7.64
CA ARG A 11 1.29 3.52 7.13
C ARG A 11 1.42 3.45 5.62
N ALA A 12 1.33 2.24 5.06
CA ALA A 12 1.20 2.02 3.63
C ALA A 12 -0.15 1.38 3.28
N GLU A 13 -0.87 1.97 2.34
CA GLU A 13 -2.03 1.34 1.69
C GLU A 13 -1.48 0.36 0.64
N THR A 14 -1.72 -0.94 0.83
CA THR A 14 -1.04 -2.02 0.07
C THR A 14 -2.06 -2.96 -0.58
N ILE A 15 -1.88 -3.25 -1.86
CA ILE A 15 -2.68 -4.20 -2.63
C ILE A 15 -1.72 -5.14 -3.36
N SER A 16 -1.97 -6.45 -3.34
CA SER A 16 -1.16 -7.38 -4.12
C SER A 16 -1.37 -7.15 -5.63
N TYR A 17 -0.35 -7.36 -6.47
CA TYR A 17 -0.51 -7.23 -7.93
C TYR A 17 -1.70 -8.05 -8.46
N ALA A 18 -1.86 -9.29 -7.98
CA ALA A 18 -2.93 -10.18 -8.39
C ALA A 18 -4.32 -9.60 -8.09
N ASP A 19 -4.52 -9.06 -6.87
CA ASP A 19 -5.78 -8.41 -6.50
C ASP A 19 -5.98 -7.09 -7.26
N TYR A 20 -4.92 -6.32 -7.50
CA TYR A 20 -4.98 -5.08 -8.25
C TYR A 20 -5.49 -5.30 -9.67
N VAL A 21 -4.95 -6.30 -10.36
CA VAL A 21 -5.41 -6.69 -11.70
C VAL A 21 -6.82 -7.27 -11.66
N ALA A 22 -7.11 -8.20 -10.73
CA ALA A 22 -8.42 -8.83 -10.63
C ALA A 22 -9.56 -7.84 -10.32
N CYS A 23 -9.25 -6.76 -9.59
CA CYS A 23 -10.22 -5.74 -9.22
C CYS A 23 -10.23 -4.51 -10.15
N ASN A 24 -9.55 -4.55 -11.29
CA ASN A 24 -9.44 -3.43 -12.24
C ASN A 24 -8.91 -2.14 -11.60
N GLY A 25 -7.92 -2.27 -10.73
CA GLY A 25 -7.20 -1.17 -10.10
C GLY A 25 -7.60 -0.87 -8.66
N GLU A 26 -7.11 0.26 -8.16
CA GLU A 26 -7.15 0.64 -6.75
C GLU A 26 -8.58 0.77 -6.21
N ALA A 27 -9.47 1.44 -6.96
CA ALA A 27 -10.85 1.68 -6.54
C ALA A 27 -11.61 0.36 -6.33
N GLY A 28 -11.55 -0.56 -7.30
CA GLY A 28 -12.20 -1.86 -7.17
C GLY A 28 -11.56 -2.72 -6.08
N ALA A 29 -10.24 -2.66 -5.90
CA ALA A 29 -9.57 -3.40 -4.83
C ALA A 29 -9.97 -2.87 -3.44
N LYS A 30 -10.19 -1.55 -3.31
CA LYS A 30 -10.68 -0.93 -2.08
C LYS A 30 -12.13 -1.33 -1.78
N GLU A 31 -13.00 -1.28 -2.77
CA GLU A 31 -14.41 -1.69 -2.64
C GLU A 31 -14.54 -3.18 -2.30
N ALA A 32 -13.66 -4.02 -2.86
CA ALA A 32 -13.58 -5.45 -2.58
C ALA A 32 -12.89 -5.78 -1.24
N GLY A 33 -12.45 -4.79 -0.46
CA GLY A 33 -11.77 -4.99 0.82
C GLY A 33 -10.37 -5.61 0.72
N LYS A 34 -9.74 -5.53 -0.45
CA LYS A 34 -8.40 -6.07 -0.73
C LYS A 34 -7.27 -5.09 -0.43
N MET A 35 -7.59 -3.82 -0.22
CA MET A 35 -6.62 -2.81 0.21
C MET A 35 -6.33 -2.95 1.71
N ARG A 36 -5.07 -3.31 2.02
CA ARG A 36 -4.58 -3.48 3.39
C ARG A 36 -3.89 -2.21 3.88
N LEU A 37 -3.87 -2.02 5.19
CA LEU A 37 -3.10 -0.97 5.84
C LEU A 37 -1.94 -1.62 6.57
N GLU A 38 -0.74 -1.42 6.04
CA GLU A 38 0.48 -2.05 6.53
C GLU A 38 1.31 -1.07 7.36
N GLY A 39 1.87 -1.56 8.46
CA GLY A 39 2.71 -0.82 9.39
C GLY A 39 4.20 -0.88 9.05
N LYS A 40 5.03 -0.31 9.92
CA LYS A 40 6.50 -0.25 9.73
C LYS A 40 7.19 -1.62 9.66
N GLU A 41 6.58 -2.63 10.27
CA GLU A 41 7.13 -4.00 10.34
C GLU A 41 6.74 -4.88 9.14
N TYR A 42 5.86 -4.40 8.27
CA TYR A 42 5.46 -5.16 7.09
C TYR A 42 6.64 -5.32 6.14
N ILE A 43 6.92 -6.57 5.78
CA ILE A 43 7.92 -6.90 4.77
C ILE A 43 7.22 -6.85 3.41
N VAL A 44 7.60 -5.85 2.61
CA VAL A 44 7.08 -5.67 1.25
C VAL A 44 7.28 -6.94 0.43
N GLN A 45 6.21 -7.37 -0.24
CA GLN A 45 6.24 -8.53 -1.14
C GLN A 45 6.44 -8.08 -2.58
N ASP A 46 7.03 -8.94 -3.39
CA ASP A 46 7.19 -8.67 -4.81
C ASP A 46 5.82 -8.43 -5.48
N GLY A 47 5.76 -7.39 -6.31
CA GLY A 47 4.53 -6.95 -6.97
C GLY A 47 3.51 -6.22 -6.09
N ASP A 48 3.82 -5.88 -4.83
CA ASP A 48 2.90 -5.04 -4.05
C ASP A 48 2.73 -3.65 -4.70
N VAL A 49 1.48 -3.25 -4.88
CA VAL A 49 1.08 -1.90 -5.28
C VAL A 49 0.82 -1.10 -4.01
N MET A 50 1.66 -0.09 -3.76
CA MET A 50 1.69 0.62 -2.47
C MET A 50 1.51 2.13 -2.61
N HIS A 51 0.71 2.70 -1.72
CA HIS A 51 0.60 4.15 -1.50
C HIS A 51 1.01 4.48 -0.06
N PHE A 52 2.15 5.15 0.09
CA PHE A 52 2.69 5.54 1.38
C PHE A 52 2.00 6.80 1.92
N ARG A 53 1.52 6.73 3.16
CA ARG A 53 0.97 7.87 3.90
C ARG A 53 2.03 8.35 4.89
N PHE A 54 2.33 9.64 4.84
CA PHE A 54 3.32 10.26 5.71
C PHE A 54 2.81 11.61 6.21
N ALA A 55 3.27 12.02 7.39
CA ALA A 55 3.11 13.37 7.92
C ALA A 55 4.46 14.08 7.92
N ASN A 56 4.41 15.39 7.71
CA ASN A 56 5.55 16.29 7.74
C ASN A 56 5.57 17.06 9.07
#